data_AF-A0A428RYL7-F1
#
_entry.id   AF-A0A428RYL7-F1
#
_cell.length_a   1.000
_cell.length_b   1.000
_cell.length_c   1.000
_cell.angle_alpha   90.00
_cell.angle_beta   90.00
_cell.angle_gamma   90.00
#
_symmetry.space_group_name_H-M   'P 1'
#
loop_
_entity.id
_entity.type
_entity.pdbx_description
1 polymer ?
#
loop_
_entity_poly.entity_id
_entity_poly.type
_entity_poly.pdbx_seq_one_letter_code
_entity_poly.pdbx_strand_id
1 'polypeptide(L)'
;MGALMMCFIETTKGDEKGTTFDYIRCAGFLVTAITSRPGTVQDDLKDFIIEYYIYIATTSAISMSPSSTSALMMSSELESDTRRLIDSGYVGQLCGCWLHLLLIIVHIRKLGEQSRDVDCNSGFLAADDFLTFALLHAQIQSFEPSSPFLSDDTVLCGYLFKEATYLYLLTCPSQPQRLGGPMRQTIKSSLDRAFENLRQVPASARINTSLCWPLVVIGSCVTDESLRDELRGRLQIMFLVLGFGNIRSSSLVLEYTWALPESEQGPWTLWQVMRDNDIWISVA
;
A
#
# COMPACT_ATOMS: atom_id res chain seq x y z
N MET A 1 -7.78 -18.03 -10.28
CA MET A 1 -9.01 -17.22 -10.36
C MET A 1 -9.92 -17.38 -9.15
N GLY A 2 -10.41 -18.57 -8.82
CA GLY A 2 -11.29 -18.76 -7.64
C GLY A 2 -10.73 -18.16 -6.34
N ALA A 3 -9.47 -18.42 -6.01
CA ALA A 3 -8.82 -17.83 -4.84
C ALA A 3 -8.78 -16.29 -4.88
N LEU A 4 -8.42 -15.68 -6.02
CA LEU A 4 -8.40 -14.23 -6.20
C LEU A 4 -9.80 -13.61 -6.07
N MET A 5 -10.84 -14.26 -6.60
CA MET A 5 -12.22 -13.84 -6.41
C MET A 5 -12.66 -13.92 -4.95
N MET A 6 -12.25 -14.97 -4.23
CA MET A 6 -12.51 -15.07 -2.79
C MET A 6 -11.78 -13.98 -2.00
N CYS A 7 -10.53 -13.63 -2.35
CA CYS A 7 -9.85 -12.47 -1.76
C CYS A 7 -10.70 -11.20 -1.93
N PHE A 8 -11.17 -10.92 -3.15
CA PHE A 8 -12.03 -9.76 -3.40
C PHE A 8 -13.29 -9.76 -2.53
N ILE A 9 -13.98 -10.91 -2.48
CA ILE A 9 -15.25 -11.05 -1.76
C ILE A 9 -15.03 -10.83 -0.27
N GLU A 10 -14.00 -11.43 0.33
CA GLU A 10 -13.73 -11.27 1.76
C GLU A 10 -13.22 -9.86 2.09
N THR A 11 -12.37 -9.25 1.26
CA THR A 11 -11.98 -7.83 1.41
C THR A 11 -13.20 -6.91 1.33
N THR A 12 -14.05 -7.05 0.32
CA THR A 12 -15.23 -6.19 0.14
C THR A 12 -16.32 -6.40 1.20
N LYS A 13 -16.39 -7.58 1.82
CA LYS A 13 -17.21 -7.81 3.02
C LYS A 13 -16.66 -7.13 4.27
N GLY A 14 -15.38 -6.77 4.29
CA GLY A 14 -14.68 -6.30 5.48
C GLY A 14 -14.33 -7.45 6.43
N ASP A 15 -13.75 -8.53 5.90
CA ASP A 15 -13.24 -9.62 6.72
C ASP A 15 -12.24 -9.10 7.76
N GLU A 16 -12.57 -9.30 9.03
CA GLU A 16 -11.75 -8.94 10.19
C GLU A 16 -11.03 -10.16 10.79
N LYS A 17 -11.27 -11.37 10.26
CA LYS A 17 -10.70 -12.62 10.78
C LYS A 17 -9.45 -13.07 10.03
N GLY A 18 -9.05 -12.35 8.97
CA GLY A 18 -7.87 -12.64 8.18
C GLY A 18 -7.99 -13.83 7.21
N THR A 19 -9.21 -14.28 6.93
CA THR A 19 -9.50 -15.29 5.89
C THR A 19 -8.95 -14.86 4.52
N THR A 20 -8.99 -13.55 4.23
CA THR A 20 -8.41 -12.99 2.99
C THR A 20 -6.93 -13.38 2.81
N PHE A 21 -6.14 -13.45 3.89
CA PHE A 21 -4.70 -13.75 3.80
C PHE A 21 -4.43 -15.20 3.37
N ASP A 22 -5.29 -16.14 3.77
CA ASP A 22 -5.22 -17.53 3.32
C ASP A 22 -5.46 -17.63 1.81
N TYR A 23 -6.43 -16.87 1.31
CA TYR A 23 -6.72 -16.81 -0.13
C TYR A 23 -5.60 -16.13 -0.92
N ILE A 24 -4.99 -15.06 -0.40
CA ILE A 24 -3.83 -14.41 -1.03
C ILE A 24 -2.68 -15.41 -1.15
N ARG A 25 -2.37 -16.14 -0.06
CA ARG A 25 -1.33 -17.16 -0.07
C ARG A 25 -1.61 -18.26 -1.10
N CYS A 26 -2.84 -18.76 -1.16
CA CYS A 26 -3.24 -19.75 -2.14
C CYS A 26 -3.15 -19.21 -3.58
N ALA A 27 -3.52 -17.95 -3.79
CA ALA A 27 -3.46 -17.29 -5.09
C ALA A 27 -2.02 -17.15 -5.58
N GLY A 28 -1.06 -16.86 -4.70
CA GLY A 28 0.35 -16.72 -5.07
C GLY A 28 0.91 -17.96 -5.77
N PHE A 29 0.68 -19.14 -5.21
CA PHE A 29 1.09 -20.41 -5.85
C PHE A 29 0.47 -20.60 -7.24
N LEU A 30 -0.81 -20.24 -7.38
CA LEU A 30 -1.52 -20.36 -8.65
C LEU A 30 -1.00 -19.37 -9.70
N VAL A 31 -0.75 -18.13 -9.29
CA VAL A 31 -0.22 -17.08 -10.18
C VAL A 31 1.15 -17.48 -10.69
N THR A 32 2.08 -17.90 -9.82
CA THR A 32 3.40 -18.38 -10.24
C THR A 32 3.31 -19.56 -11.20
N ALA A 33 2.39 -20.49 -10.97
CA ALA A 33 2.18 -21.64 -11.86
C ALA A 33 1.65 -21.25 -13.24
N ILE A 34 0.75 -20.25 -13.31
CA ILE A 34 0.20 -19.73 -14.57
C ILE A 34 1.27 -18.92 -15.32
N THR A 35 2.04 -18.08 -14.62
CA THR A 35 3.02 -17.21 -15.25
C THR A 35 4.20 -17.99 -15.84
N SER A 36 4.60 -19.09 -15.19
CA SER A 36 5.72 -19.94 -15.60
C SER A 36 5.43 -20.87 -16.79
N ARG A 37 4.16 -20.98 -17.23
CA ARG A 37 3.75 -21.90 -18.30
C ARG A 37 3.21 -21.13 -19.52
N PRO A 38 4.01 -20.97 -20.60
CA PRO A 38 3.55 -20.27 -21.79
C PRO A 38 2.33 -20.96 -22.42
N GLY A 39 1.37 -20.16 -22.90
CA GLY A 39 0.15 -20.65 -23.58
C GLY A 39 -0.96 -21.18 -22.66
N THR A 40 -0.82 -21.08 -21.34
CA THR A 40 -1.88 -21.53 -20.39
C THR A 40 -3.12 -20.63 -20.42
N VAL A 41 -2.92 -19.32 -20.63
CA VAL A 41 -3.96 -18.29 -20.69
C VAL A 41 -3.58 -17.25 -21.75
N GLN A 42 -4.55 -16.46 -22.22
CA GLN A 42 -4.31 -15.30 -23.07
C GLN A 42 -3.45 -14.26 -22.34
N ASP A 43 -2.60 -13.55 -23.08
CA ASP A 43 -1.64 -12.59 -22.52
C ASP A 43 -2.34 -11.47 -21.74
N ASP A 44 -3.42 -10.89 -22.26
CA ASP A 44 -4.20 -9.86 -21.56
C ASP A 44 -4.75 -10.34 -20.20
N LEU A 45 -5.21 -11.60 -20.15
CA LEU A 45 -5.69 -12.21 -18.92
C LEU A 45 -4.53 -12.50 -17.96
N LYS A 46 -3.37 -12.93 -18.48
CA LYS A 46 -2.15 -13.13 -17.67
C LYS A 46 -1.73 -11.82 -17.02
N ASP A 47 -1.70 -10.73 -17.80
CA ASP A 47 -1.29 -9.41 -17.37
C ASP A 47 -2.24 -8.86 -16.29
N PHE A 48 -3.56 -9.02 -16.47
CA PHE A 48 -4.56 -8.69 -15.44
C PHE A 48 -4.41 -9.53 -14.15
N ILE A 49 -4.13 -10.83 -14.26
CA ILE A 49 -3.93 -11.70 -13.09
C ILE A 49 -2.70 -11.26 -12.29
N ILE A 50 -1.62 -10.90 -12.97
CA ILE A 50 -0.40 -10.38 -12.36
C ILE A 50 -0.71 -9.06 -11.64
N GLU A 51 -1.35 -8.11 -12.32
CA GLU A 51 -1.77 -6.83 -11.74
C GLU A 51 -2.62 -7.05 -10.48
N TYR A 52 -3.67 -7.85 -10.58
CA TYR A 52 -4.63 -8.08 -9.51
C TYR A 52 -3.98 -8.72 -8.28
N TYR A 53 -3.10 -9.71 -8.50
CA TYR A 53 -2.38 -10.36 -7.41
C TYR A 53 -1.40 -9.41 -6.71
N ILE A 54 -0.62 -8.65 -7.48
CA ILE A 54 0.36 -7.70 -6.92
C ILE A 54 -0.36 -6.63 -6.11
N TYR A 55 -1.45 -6.10 -6.64
CA TYR A 55 -2.28 -5.15 -5.93
C TYR A 55 -2.72 -5.68 -4.57
N ILE A 56 -3.40 -6.83 -4.54
CA ILE A 56 -3.98 -7.33 -3.30
C ILE A 56 -2.91 -7.82 -2.32
N ALA A 57 -1.85 -8.46 -2.81
CA ALA A 57 -0.75 -8.92 -1.96
C ALA A 57 -0.05 -7.71 -1.33
N THR A 58 0.48 -6.79 -2.15
CA THR A 58 1.27 -5.63 -1.71
C THR A 58 0.50 -4.73 -0.75
N THR A 59 -0.76 -4.42 -1.05
CA THR A 59 -1.56 -3.54 -0.18
C THR A 59 -1.95 -4.25 1.12
N SER A 60 -2.27 -5.54 1.09
CA SER A 60 -2.61 -6.30 2.31
C SER A 60 -1.41 -6.58 3.21
N ALA A 61 -0.19 -6.47 2.69
CA ALA A 61 1.04 -6.69 3.45
C ALA A 61 1.07 -5.89 4.76
N ILE A 62 0.65 -4.62 4.70
CA ILE A 62 0.77 -3.67 5.81
C ILE A 62 0.02 -4.14 7.07
N SER A 63 -0.98 -4.98 6.89
CA SER A 63 -1.79 -5.61 7.92
C SER A 63 -1.12 -6.82 8.58
N MET A 64 0.00 -7.29 8.04
CA MET A 64 0.70 -8.50 8.49
C MET A 64 2.03 -8.16 9.16
N SER A 65 2.44 -9.01 10.09
CA SER A 65 3.75 -8.88 10.73
C SER A 65 4.87 -8.98 9.67
N PRO A 66 5.88 -8.08 9.70
CA PRO A 66 7.00 -8.09 8.75
C PRO A 66 7.63 -9.48 8.60
N SER A 67 7.89 -10.17 9.72
CA SER A 67 8.51 -11.51 9.74
C SER A 67 7.67 -12.61 9.06
N SER A 68 6.36 -12.41 8.90
CA SER A 68 5.43 -13.38 8.28
C SER A 68 5.17 -13.12 6.79
N THR A 69 5.67 -12.00 6.25
CA THR A 69 5.20 -11.46 4.96
C THR A 69 6.13 -11.74 3.79
N SER A 70 7.41 -12.03 4.05
CA SER A 70 8.39 -12.38 3.02
C SER A 70 7.94 -13.58 2.13
N ALA A 71 7.09 -14.47 2.65
CA ALA A 71 6.53 -15.59 1.88
C ALA A 71 5.32 -15.23 0.98
N LEU A 72 4.69 -14.07 1.17
CA LEU A 72 3.46 -13.67 0.49
C LEU A 72 3.69 -12.71 -0.68
N MET A 73 4.76 -11.93 -0.66
CA MET A 73 4.83 -10.72 -1.49
C MET A 73 5.14 -10.97 -2.95
N MET A 74 6.25 -11.66 -3.27
CA MET A 74 6.71 -11.70 -4.65
C MET A 74 7.79 -12.77 -4.86
N SER A 75 7.59 -13.66 -5.82
CA SER A 75 8.67 -14.53 -6.35
C SER A 75 9.52 -13.77 -7.36
N SER A 76 10.73 -14.24 -7.65
CA SER A 76 11.63 -13.66 -8.66
C SER A 76 10.98 -13.57 -10.05
N GLU A 77 10.20 -14.59 -10.41
CA GLU A 77 9.52 -14.69 -11.70
C GLU A 77 8.40 -13.66 -11.79
N LEU A 78 7.61 -13.52 -10.72
CA LEU A 78 6.54 -12.53 -10.66
C LEU A 78 7.10 -11.11 -10.70
N GLU A 79 8.22 -10.84 -10.02
CA GLU A 79 8.90 -9.55 -10.07
C GLU A 79 9.36 -9.21 -11.50
N SER A 80 9.94 -10.19 -12.21
CA SER A 80 10.35 -10.05 -13.61
C SER A 80 9.16 -9.78 -14.54
N ASP A 81 8.06 -10.53 -14.39
CA ASP A 81 6.84 -10.35 -15.18
C ASP A 81 6.19 -8.98 -14.92
N THR A 82 6.24 -8.49 -13.68
CA THR A 82 5.76 -7.15 -13.31
C THR A 82 6.58 -6.06 -14.00
N ARG A 83 7.92 -6.19 -13.98
CA ARG A 83 8.80 -5.24 -14.67
C ARG A 83 8.51 -5.21 -16.17
N ARG A 84 8.34 -6.37 -16.79
CA ARG A 84 7.94 -6.46 -18.21
C ARG A 84 6.65 -5.67 -18.49
N LEU A 85 5.64 -5.75 -17.61
CA LEU A 85 4.42 -4.96 -17.76
C LEU A 85 4.70 -3.46 -17.69
N ILE A 86 5.44 -3.02 -16.68
CA ILE A 86 5.80 -1.61 -16.49
C ILE A 86 6.57 -1.08 -17.70
N ASP A 87 7.58 -1.82 -18.17
CA ASP A 87 8.44 -1.43 -19.31
C ASP A 87 7.66 -1.38 -20.63
N SER A 88 6.57 -2.15 -20.74
CA SER A 88 5.66 -2.09 -21.90
C SER A 88 4.72 -0.88 -21.91
N GLY A 89 4.71 -0.08 -20.84
CA GLY A 89 3.78 1.03 -20.66
C GLY A 89 2.35 0.56 -20.31
N TYR A 90 2.23 -0.60 -19.68
CA TYR A 90 0.95 -1.18 -19.28
C TYR A 90 0.14 -0.22 -18.39
N VAL A 91 -1.08 0.08 -18.83
CA VAL A 91 -2.07 0.81 -18.04
C VAL A 91 -3.13 -0.19 -17.60
N GLY A 92 -3.10 -0.51 -16.31
CA GLY A 92 -3.90 -1.57 -15.73
C GLY A 92 -5.35 -1.16 -15.47
N GLN A 93 -6.23 -2.15 -15.41
CA GLN A 93 -7.67 -1.91 -15.17
C GLN A 93 -7.95 -1.58 -13.70
N LEU A 94 -7.07 -2.03 -12.79
CA LEU A 94 -7.21 -1.84 -11.35
C LEU A 94 -6.28 -0.75 -10.81
N CYS A 95 -5.03 -0.80 -11.26
CA CYS A 95 -3.91 0.01 -10.81
C CYS A 95 -3.64 1.21 -11.71
N GLY A 96 -4.35 1.37 -12.85
CA GLY A 96 -4.12 2.48 -13.77
C GLY A 96 -2.63 2.66 -14.09
N CYS A 97 -2.04 3.74 -13.57
CA CYS A 97 -0.63 4.09 -13.76
C CYS A 97 0.31 3.74 -12.60
N TRP A 98 -0.17 3.25 -11.45
CA TRP A 98 0.63 3.09 -10.23
C TRP A 98 1.15 1.67 -9.96
N LEU A 99 1.09 0.76 -10.94
CA LEU A 99 1.66 -0.60 -10.80
C LEU A 99 3.16 -0.56 -10.41
N HIS A 100 3.90 0.40 -10.95
CA HIS A 100 5.31 0.62 -10.59
C HIS A 100 5.51 0.97 -9.10
N LEU A 101 4.60 1.76 -8.52
CA LEU A 101 4.67 2.12 -7.11
C LEU A 101 4.40 0.91 -6.21
N LEU A 102 3.53 -0.02 -6.61
CA LEU A 102 3.32 -1.28 -5.88
C LEU A 102 4.59 -2.12 -5.80
N LEU A 103 5.37 -2.16 -6.88
CA LEU A 103 6.66 -2.85 -6.87
C LEU A 103 7.63 -2.18 -5.89
N ILE A 104 7.70 -0.85 -5.90
CA ILE A 104 8.50 -0.07 -4.94
C ILE A 104 8.08 -0.36 -3.48
N ILE A 105 6.77 -0.44 -3.19
CA ILE A 105 6.28 -0.77 -1.83
C ILE A 105 6.83 -2.10 -1.34
N VAL A 106 6.94 -3.12 -2.21
CA VAL A 106 7.56 -4.40 -1.86
C VAL A 106 9.03 -4.23 -1.49
N HIS A 107 9.80 -3.42 -2.23
CA HIS A 107 11.20 -3.14 -1.91
C HIS A 107 11.37 -2.31 -0.62
N ILE A 108 10.51 -1.32 -0.38
CA ILE A 108 10.47 -0.58 0.88
C ILE A 108 10.22 -1.54 2.05
N ARG A 109 9.29 -2.48 1.88
CA ARG A 109 9.00 -3.48 2.92
C ARG A 109 10.20 -4.35 3.25
N LYS A 110 10.90 -4.88 2.23
CA LYS A 110 12.14 -5.66 2.41
C LYS A 110 13.20 -4.86 3.18
N LEU A 111 13.39 -3.59 2.85
CA LEU A 111 14.30 -2.69 3.57
C LEU A 111 13.91 -2.52 5.05
N GLY A 112 12.62 -2.35 5.34
CA GLY A 112 12.13 -2.20 6.71
C GLY A 112 12.20 -3.49 7.54
N GLU A 113 12.02 -4.66 6.92
CA GLU A 113 12.24 -5.97 7.54
C GLU A 113 13.70 -6.10 7.98
N GLN A 114 14.65 -5.83 7.08
CA GLN A 114 16.09 -5.87 7.37
C GLN A 114 16.50 -4.90 8.47
N SER A 115 15.93 -3.69 8.46
CA SER A 115 16.23 -2.66 9.46
C SER A 115 15.70 -2.97 10.87
N ARG A 116 14.79 -3.95 11.00
CA ARG A 116 14.12 -4.32 12.26
C ARG A 116 14.61 -5.64 12.86
N ASP A 117 15.10 -6.55 12.04
CA ASP A 117 15.68 -7.84 12.48
C ASP A 117 17.07 -7.68 13.13
N VAL A 118 17.76 -6.58 12.84
CA VAL A 118 19.06 -6.32 13.47
C VAL A 118 18.83 -5.73 14.87
N ASP A 119 19.18 -6.49 15.90
CA ASP A 119 19.34 -6.12 17.32
C ASP A 119 20.40 -4.99 17.54
N CYS A 120 20.55 -4.08 16.59
CA CYS A 120 21.57 -3.05 16.58
C CYS A 120 21.06 -1.80 17.30
N ASN A 121 21.59 -1.61 18.50
CA ASN A 121 21.68 -0.33 19.21
C ASN A 121 22.27 0.82 18.36
N SER A 122 22.78 0.57 17.15
CA SER A 122 23.15 1.59 16.18
C SER A 122 21.97 1.89 15.26
N GLY A 123 21.09 2.82 15.65
CA GLY A 123 19.97 3.29 14.82
C GLY A 123 20.40 4.12 13.60
N PHE A 124 21.32 3.58 12.80
CA PHE A 124 21.67 4.01 11.45
C PHE A 124 21.52 2.81 10.54
N LEU A 125 20.84 3.02 9.41
CA LEU A 125 20.83 2.11 8.26
C LEU A 125 22.29 1.73 7.93
N ALA A 126 22.57 0.46 7.66
CA ALA A 126 23.87 0.09 7.10
C ALA A 126 24.11 0.92 5.81
N ALA A 127 25.36 1.09 5.37
CA ALA A 127 25.65 1.90 4.18
C ALA A 127 24.84 1.45 2.94
N ASP A 128 24.62 0.13 2.82
CA ASP A 128 23.82 -0.50 1.77
C ASP A 128 22.32 -0.20 1.90
N ASP A 129 21.80 -0.17 3.13
CA ASP A 129 20.41 0.20 3.44
C ASP A 129 20.15 1.68 3.13
N PHE A 130 21.12 2.56 3.42
CA PHE A 130 21.04 3.98 3.07
C PHE A 130 21.05 4.18 1.56
N LEU A 131 21.89 3.45 0.83
CA LEU A 131 21.91 3.48 -0.64
C LEU A 131 20.57 2.99 -1.21
N THR A 132 20.03 1.91 -0.66
CA THR A 132 18.72 1.37 -1.05
C THR A 132 17.61 2.38 -0.79
N PHE A 133 17.61 3.02 0.38
CA PHE A 133 16.68 4.10 0.71
C PHE A 133 16.77 5.25 -0.31
N ALA A 134 17.98 5.71 -0.64
CA ALA A 134 18.18 6.81 -1.58
C ALA A 134 17.73 6.46 -3.01
N LEU A 135 17.95 5.22 -3.45
CA LEU A 135 17.48 4.72 -4.74
C LEU A 135 15.96 4.65 -4.80
N LEU A 136 15.31 4.08 -3.78
CA LEU A 136 13.85 4.02 -3.68
C LEU A 136 13.25 5.44 -3.66
N HIS A 137 13.87 6.35 -2.90
CA HIS A 137 13.48 7.75 -2.89
C HIS A 137 13.51 8.37 -4.28
N ALA A 138 14.62 8.22 -5.01
CA ALA A 138 14.76 8.78 -6.36
C ALA A 138 13.71 8.20 -7.32
N GLN A 139 13.45 6.89 -7.25
CA GLN A 139 12.42 6.23 -8.07
C GLN A 139 11.03 6.79 -7.80
N ILE A 140 10.64 6.94 -6.53
CA ILE A 140 9.35 7.54 -6.15
C ILE A 140 9.25 8.97 -6.67
N GLN A 141 10.28 9.80 -6.48
CA GLN A 141 10.25 11.18 -6.95
C GLN A 141 10.14 11.29 -8.47
N SER A 142 10.78 10.37 -9.20
CA SER A 142 10.73 10.32 -10.67
C SER A 142 9.41 9.80 -11.26
N PHE A 143 8.54 9.20 -10.43
CA PHE A 143 7.25 8.70 -10.90
C PHE A 143 6.36 9.83 -11.40
N GLU A 144 5.90 9.72 -12.64
CA GLU A 144 4.91 10.61 -13.24
C GLU A 144 3.87 9.79 -14.03
N PRO A 145 2.56 10.06 -13.87
CA PRO A 145 1.51 9.42 -14.67
C PRO A 145 1.68 9.73 -16.17
N SER A 146 2.25 8.81 -16.94
CA SER A 146 2.79 9.13 -18.28
C SER A 146 1.94 8.65 -19.46
N SER A 147 0.62 8.47 -19.30
CA SER A 147 -0.26 8.01 -20.40
C SER A 147 -1.34 9.04 -20.76
N PRO A 148 -1.51 9.36 -22.06
CA PRO A 148 -2.51 10.32 -22.53
C PRO A 148 -3.95 9.81 -22.39
N PHE A 149 -4.14 8.52 -22.08
CA PHE A 149 -5.46 7.89 -21.96
C PHE A 149 -5.98 7.84 -20.51
N LEU A 150 -5.23 8.39 -19.56
CA LEU A 150 -5.64 8.42 -18.15
C LEU A 150 -6.71 9.48 -17.94
N SER A 151 -7.72 9.14 -17.14
CA SER A 151 -8.63 10.16 -16.61
C SER A 151 -7.95 11.00 -15.55
N ASP A 152 -8.41 12.24 -15.35
CA ASP A 152 -7.91 13.14 -14.30
C ASP A 152 -7.94 12.47 -12.92
N ASP A 153 -9.03 11.75 -12.62
CA ASP A 153 -9.18 10.95 -11.40
C ASP A 153 -8.05 9.90 -11.25
N THR A 154 -7.67 9.23 -12.33
CA THR A 154 -6.61 8.20 -12.33
C THR A 154 -5.24 8.82 -12.10
N VAL A 155 -4.99 9.99 -12.68
CA VAL A 155 -3.77 10.78 -12.47
C VAL A 155 -3.65 11.19 -11.00
N LEU A 156 -4.73 11.75 -10.42
CA LEU A 156 -4.77 12.14 -9.01
C LEU A 156 -4.55 10.93 -8.07
N CYS A 157 -5.15 9.78 -8.37
CA CYS A 157 -4.92 8.55 -7.62
C CYS A 157 -3.47 8.08 -7.71
N GLY A 158 -2.84 8.19 -8.89
CA GLY A 158 -1.41 7.92 -9.05
C GLY A 158 -0.54 8.80 -8.14
N TYR A 159 -0.86 10.09 -8.04
CA TYR A 159 -0.16 10.98 -7.11
C TYR A 159 -0.45 10.68 -5.63
N LEU A 160 -1.67 10.26 -5.27
CA LEU A 160 -1.97 9.79 -3.91
C LEU A 160 -1.15 8.55 -3.54
N PHE A 161 -1.03 7.59 -4.47
CA PHE A 161 -0.14 6.43 -4.29
C PHE A 161 1.33 6.86 -4.19
N LYS A 162 1.77 7.86 -4.96
CA LYS A 162 3.15 8.41 -4.89
C LYS A 162 3.44 8.96 -3.48
N GLU A 163 2.57 9.82 -2.96
CA GLU A 163 2.75 10.42 -1.63
C GLU A 163 2.64 9.38 -0.51
N ALA A 164 1.68 8.45 -0.58
CA ALA A 164 1.57 7.37 0.40
C ALA A 164 2.81 6.45 0.38
N THR A 165 3.31 6.09 -0.80
CA THR A 165 4.55 5.29 -0.96
C THR A 165 5.75 6.05 -0.38
N TYR A 166 5.80 7.36 -0.59
CA TYR A 166 6.86 8.19 -0.04
C TYR A 166 6.80 8.25 1.49
N LEU A 167 5.63 8.48 2.08
CA LEU A 167 5.42 8.44 3.52
C LEU A 167 5.79 7.09 4.12
N TYR A 168 5.45 5.99 3.43
CA TYR A 168 5.83 4.64 3.84
C TYR A 168 7.36 4.47 3.89
N LEU A 169 8.09 5.00 2.89
CA LEU A 169 9.56 5.02 2.89
C LEU A 169 10.12 5.90 4.01
N LEU A 170 9.63 7.13 4.16
CA LEU A 170 10.13 8.11 5.16
C LEU A 170 9.99 7.60 6.59
N THR A 171 8.97 6.79 6.85
CA THR A 171 8.68 6.21 8.17
C THR A 171 9.34 4.84 8.39
N CYS A 172 10.05 4.30 7.39
CA CYS A 172 10.78 3.03 7.46
C CYS A 172 11.91 3.02 8.52
N PRO A 173 12.75 4.07 8.67
CA PRO A 173 13.81 4.07 9.67
C PRO A 173 13.19 4.10 11.08
N SER A 174 13.35 3.00 11.82
CA SER A 174 12.58 2.60 13.01
C SER A 174 12.62 3.49 14.27
N GLN A 175 12.92 4.79 14.20
CA GLN A 175 12.90 5.66 15.38
C GLN A 175 12.25 7.02 15.10
N PRO A 176 10.93 7.17 15.36
CA PRO A 176 10.26 8.47 15.33
C PRO A 176 10.91 9.53 16.23
N GLN A 177 11.60 9.09 17.30
CA GLN A 177 12.42 9.94 18.18
C GLN A 177 13.68 10.51 17.50
N ARG A 178 14.16 9.89 16.42
CA ARG A 178 15.31 10.33 15.63
C ARG A 178 14.94 11.11 14.36
N LEU A 179 13.64 11.30 14.09
CA LEU A 179 13.19 12.16 13.00
C LEU A 179 13.58 13.61 13.34
N GLY A 180 14.74 14.04 12.83
CA GLY A 180 15.18 15.43 12.93
C GLY A 180 14.15 16.38 12.29
N GLY A 181 14.25 17.66 12.63
CA GLY A 181 13.39 18.72 12.08
C GLY A 181 13.19 18.66 10.55
N PRO A 182 14.23 18.41 9.73
CA PRO A 182 14.07 18.30 8.28
C PRO A 182 13.15 17.16 7.83
N MET A 183 13.26 15.97 8.46
CA MET A 183 12.44 14.81 8.07
C MET A 183 10.96 15.03 8.42
N ARG A 184 10.69 15.65 9.58
CA ARG A 184 9.32 16.04 9.97
C ARG A 184 8.71 17.04 9.00
N GLN A 185 9.50 18.01 8.53
CA GLN A 185 9.05 18.97 7.54
C GLN A 185 8.74 18.28 6.20
N THR A 186 9.57 17.32 5.78
CA THR A 186 9.32 16.53 4.57
C THR A 186 8.03 15.71 4.65
N ILE A 187 7.78 15.04 5.79
CA ILE A 187 6.53 14.32 6.05
C ILE A 187 5.35 15.27 5.96
N LYS A 188 5.42 16.43 6.63
CA LYS A 188 4.37 17.44 6.57
C LYS A 188 4.08 17.91 5.14
N SER A 189 5.11 18.23 4.36
CA SER A 189 4.94 18.63 2.97
C SER A 189 4.35 17.54 2.08
N SER A 190 4.66 16.27 2.36
CA SER A 190 4.05 15.13 1.67
C SER A 190 2.57 14.96 2.04
N LEU A 191 2.21 15.14 3.32
CA LEU A 191 0.82 15.17 3.78
C LEU A 191 0.04 16.32 3.11
N ASP A 192 0.59 17.52 3.08
CA ASP A 192 -0.07 18.69 2.47
C ASP A 192 -0.42 18.41 0.99
N ARG A 193 0.52 17.86 0.21
CA ARG A 193 0.28 17.45 -1.18
C ARG A 193 -0.74 16.31 -1.30
N ALA A 194 -0.68 15.33 -0.39
CA ALA A 194 -1.63 14.23 -0.38
C ALA A 194 -3.07 14.73 -0.17
N PHE A 195 -3.29 15.62 0.79
CA PHE A 195 -4.61 16.21 1.04
C PHE A 195 -5.06 17.15 -0.10
N GLU A 196 -4.16 17.90 -0.70
CA GLU A 196 -4.47 18.72 -1.88
C GLU A 196 -4.97 17.86 -3.06
N ASN A 197 -4.30 16.74 -3.34
CA ASN A 197 -4.77 15.78 -4.34
C ASN A 197 -6.07 15.10 -3.93
N LEU A 198 -6.22 14.75 -2.66
CA LEU A 198 -7.39 14.04 -2.14
C LEU A 198 -8.68 14.85 -2.28
N ARG A 199 -8.59 16.16 -2.02
CA ARG A 199 -9.72 17.11 -2.14
C ARG A 199 -10.22 17.27 -3.58
N GLN A 200 -9.37 16.99 -4.57
CA GLN A 200 -9.75 17.05 -5.98
C GLN A 200 -10.50 15.81 -6.45
N VAL A 201 -10.28 14.66 -5.81
CA VAL A 201 -11.00 13.41 -6.14
C VAL A 201 -12.35 13.36 -5.40
N PRO A 202 -13.50 13.34 -6.09
CA PRO A 202 -14.80 13.23 -5.44
C PRO A 202 -14.89 11.97 -4.58
N ALA A 203 -15.33 12.10 -3.32
CA ALA A 203 -15.41 10.96 -2.40
C ALA A 203 -16.41 9.88 -2.85
N SER A 204 -17.35 10.22 -3.73
CA SER A 204 -18.32 9.29 -4.34
C SER A 204 -17.82 8.59 -5.60
N ALA A 205 -16.65 8.97 -6.13
CA ALA A 205 -16.13 8.40 -7.36
C ALA A 205 -15.74 6.93 -7.16
N ARG A 206 -15.97 6.07 -8.16
CA ARG A 206 -15.66 4.63 -8.06
C ARG A 206 -14.17 4.36 -7.86
N ILE A 207 -13.30 5.25 -8.33
CA ILE A 207 -11.84 5.07 -8.19
C ILE A 207 -11.38 5.00 -6.72
N ASN A 208 -12.18 5.53 -5.79
CA ASN A 208 -11.89 5.45 -4.35
C ASN A 208 -11.85 4.01 -3.82
N THR A 209 -12.39 3.02 -4.54
CA THR A 209 -12.29 1.61 -4.13
C THR A 209 -10.84 1.13 -4.06
N SER A 210 -9.94 1.77 -4.80
CA SER A 210 -8.51 1.45 -4.82
C SER A 210 -7.67 2.31 -3.86
N LEU A 211 -8.31 3.19 -3.07
CA LEU A 211 -7.61 4.18 -2.23
C LEU A 211 -7.50 3.79 -0.75
N CYS A 212 -8.00 2.64 -0.32
CA CYS A 212 -7.93 2.25 1.09
C CYS A 212 -6.48 2.22 1.60
N TRP A 213 -5.56 1.57 0.87
CA TRP A 213 -4.15 1.54 1.23
C TRP A 213 -3.51 2.93 1.36
N PRO A 214 -3.54 3.82 0.35
CA PRO A 214 -2.92 5.14 0.49
C PRO A 214 -3.58 5.96 1.61
N LEU A 215 -4.90 5.87 1.79
CA LEU A 215 -5.60 6.59 2.87
C LEU A 215 -5.18 6.11 4.26
N VAL A 216 -5.00 4.80 4.44
CA VAL A 216 -4.53 4.23 5.71
C VAL A 216 -3.08 4.65 5.98
N VAL A 217 -2.20 4.62 4.98
CA VAL A 217 -0.80 5.06 5.13
C VAL A 217 -0.72 6.56 5.45
N ILE A 218 -1.42 7.39 4.67
CA ILE A 218 -1.49 8.84 4.89
C ILE A 218 -2.06 9.12 6.29
N GLY A 219 -3.22 8.55 6.60
CA GLY A 219 -3.91 8.75 7.88
C GLY A 219 -3.10 8.32 9.09
N SER A 220 -2.32 7.25 8.98
CA SER A 220 -1.42 6.79 10.06
C SER A 220 -0.28 7.78 10.37
N CYS A 221 0.00 8.72 9.45
CA CYS A 221 1.00 9.76 9.64
C CYS A 221 0.39 11.10 10.12
N VAL A 222 -0.94 11.20 10.24
CA VAL A 222 -1.63 12.46 10.60
C VAL A 222 -1.73 12.63 12.12
N THR A 223 -1.17 13.73 12.63
CA THR A 223 -1.31 14.15 14.03
C THR A 223 -2.31 15.29 14.25
N ASP A 224 -2.62 16.06 13.20
CA ASP A 224 -3.56 17.18 13.28
C ASP A 224 -5.01 16.70 13.25
N GLU A 225 -5.82 17.11 14.23
CA GLU A 225 -7.20 16.64 14.37
C GLU A 225 -8.11 17.09 13.22
N SER A 226 -7.87 18.27 12.62
CA SER A 226 -8.68 18.74 11.49
C SER A 226 -8.50 17.88 10.25
N LEU A 227 -7.27 17.42 10.01
CA LEU A 227 -6.96 16.49 8.93
C LEU A 227 -7.50 15.08 9.21
N ARG A 228 -7.55 14.64 10.47
CA ARG A 228 -8.20 13.38 10.87
C ARG A 228 -9.71 13.45 10.63
N ASP A 229 -10.36 14.53 11.02
CA ASP A 229 -11.78 14.78 10.74
C ASP A 229 -12.09 14.78 9.24
N GLU A 230 -11.22 15.37 8.43
CA GLU A 230 -11.35 15.35 6.96
C GLU A 230 -11.29 13.92 6.41
N LEU A 231 -10.32 13.11 6.84
CA LEU A 231 -10.20 11.70 6.44
C LEU A 231 -11.39 10.85 6.91
N ARG A 232 -11.81 11.05 8.16
CA ARG A 232 -12.96 10.37 8.77
C ARG A 232 -14.24 10.66 7.97
N GLY A 233 -14.50 11.94 7.68
CA GLY A 233 -15.62 12.37 6.85
C GLY A 233 -15.57 11.77 5.45
N ARG A 234 -14.38 11.74 4.83
CA ARG A 234 -14.20 11.12 3.51
C ARG A 234 -14.50 9.63 3.51
N LEU A 235 -13.89 8.86 4.41
CA LEU A 235 -14.09 7.40 4.51
C LEU A 235 -15.55 7.06 4.79
N GLN A 236 -16.23 7.88 5.60
CA GLN A 236 -17.66 7.74 5.83
C GLN A 236 -18.48 7.92 4.55
N ILE A 237 -18.20 8.96 3.75
CA ILE A 237 -18.87 9.18 2.46
C ILE A 237 -18.59 8.01 1.49
N MET A 238 -17.33 7.60 1.39
CA MET A 238 -16.92 6.46 0.55
C MET A 238 -17.69 5.20 0.94
N PHE A 239 -17.80 4.88 2.23
CA PHE A 239 -18.54 3.72 2.72
C PHE A 239 -20.04 3.83 2.40
N LEU A 240 -20.66 4.99 2.64
CA LEU A 240 -22.09 5.19 2.37
C LEU A 240 -22.45 5.06 0.88
N VAL A 241 -21.54 5.46 -0.02
CA VAL A 241 -21.78 5.44 -1.48
C VAL A 241 -21.37 4.11 -2.12
N LEU A 242 -20.22 3.57 -1.74
CA LEU A 242 -19.61 2.39 -2.39
C LEU A 242 -19.96 1.08 -1.68
N GLY A 243 -20.22 1.13 -0.36
CA GLY A 243 -20.69 0.00 0.42
C GLY A 243 -19.64 -1.08 0.71
N PHE A 244 -18.35 -0.84 0.47
CA PHE A 244 -17.32 -1.84 0.72
C PHE A 244 -16.85 -1.84 2.18
N GLY A 245 -16.85 -3.02 2.79
CA GLY A 245 -16.51 -3.23 4.19
C GLY A 245 -15.06 -2.86 4.53
N ASN A 246 -14.10 -3.13 3.63
CA ASN A 246 -12.70 -2.70 3.78
C ASN A 246 -12.54 -1.20 4.05
N ILE A 247 -13.41 -0.34 3.49
CA ILE A 247 -13.39 1.12 3.74
C ILE A 247 -13.72 1.40 5.22
N ARG A 248 -14.77 0.76 5.73
CA ARG A 248 -15.18 0.89 7.14
C ARG A 248 -14.11 0.33 8.07
N SER A 249 -13.57 -0.85 7.76
CA SER A 249 -12.51 -1.48 8.55
C SER A 249 -11.23 -0.64 8.53
N SER A 250 -10.88 -0.04 7.39
CA SER A 250 -9.75 0.91 7.27
C SER A 250 -9.94 2.13 8.16
N SER A 251 -11.16 2.69 8.21
CA SER A 251 -11.49 3.79 9.12
C SER A 251 -11.30 3.38 10.58
N LEU A 252 -11.75 2.18 10.97
CA LEU A 252 -11.60 1.67 12.33
C LEU A 252 -10.12 1.53 12.74
N VAL A 253 -9.28 1.02 11.84
CA VAL A 253 -7.84 0.88 12.08
C VAL A 253 -7.16 2.24 12.27
N LEU A 254 -7.59 3.26 11.53
CA LEU A 254 -7.11 4.63 11.73
C LEU A 254 -7.50 5.19 13.10
N GLU A 255 -8.73 4.97 13.57
CA GLU A 255 -9.14 5.39 14.92
C GLU A 255 -8.28 4.74 16.01
N TYR A 256 -8.00 3.43 15.90
CA TYR A 256 -7.10 2.76 16.84
C TYR A 256 -5.67 3.30 16.76
N THR A 257 -5.20 3.66 15.56
CA THR A 257 -3.88 4.26 15.37
C THR A 257 -3.82 5.66 16.01
N TRP A 258 -4.86 6.47 15.84
CA TRP A 258 -4.93 7.83 16.41
C TRP A 258 -5.07 7.85 17.94
N ALA A 259 -5.55 6.75 18.54
CA ALA A 259 -5.60 6.56 19.98
C ALA A 259 -4.20 6.27 20.60
N LEU A 260 -3.21 5.87 19.81
CA LEU A 260 -1.84 5.65 20.29
C LEU A 260 -1.11 6.99 20.52
N PRO A 261 -0.08 7.01 21.38
CA PRO A 261 0.84 8.14 21.47
C PRO A 261 1.44 8.47 20.10
N GLU A 262 1.63 9.75 19.77
CA GLU A 262 2.17 10.20 18.47
C GLU A 262 3.50 9.51 18.10
N SER A 263 4.31 9.14 19.09
CA SER A 263 5.58 8.43 18.88
C SER A 263 5.42 6.98 18.40
N GLU A 264 4.22 6.41 18.48
CA GLU A 264 3.91 5.03 18.07
C GLU A 264 3.00 5.00 16.83
N GLN A 265 2.57 6.16 16.35
CA GLN A 265 1.78 6.29 15.14
C GLN A 265 2.64 6.10 13.89
N GLY A 266 2.08 5.40 12.91
CA GLY A 266 2.70 5.26 11.59
C GLY A 266 2.29 3.97 10.88
N PRO A 267 2.63 3.85 9.59
CA PRO A 267 2.16 2.73 8.79
C PRO A 267 2.83 1.41 9.19
N TRP A 268 3.98 1.45 9.84
CA TRP A 268 4.76 0.28 10.27
C TRP A 268 4.33 -0.33 11.60
N THR A 269 3.40 0.31 12.30
CA THR A 269 2.78 -0.19 13.54
C THR A 269 1.35 -0.69 13.32
N LEU A 270 0.79 -0.52 12.11
CA LEU A 270 -0.59 -0.93 11.79
C LEU A 270 -0.87 -2.41 12.04
N TRP A 271 0.06 -3.30 11.71
CA TRP A 271 -0.09 -4.73 12.02
C TRP A 271 -0.14 -5.01 13.53
N GLN A 272 0.54 -4.21 14.36
CA GLN A 272 0.49 -4.31 15.82
C GLN A 272 -0.85 -3.80 16.32
N VAL A 273 -1.28 -2.63 15.84
CA VAL A 273 -2.61 -2.06 16.14
C VAL A 273 -3.72 -3.07 15.85
N MET A 274 -3.64 -3.72 14.68
CA MET A 274 -4.59 -4.74 14.26
C MET A 274 -4.58 -5.95 15.20
N ARG A 275 -3.39 -6.52 15.48
CA ARG A 275 -3.23 -7.64 16.40
C ARG A 275 -3.74 -7.32 17.81
N ASP A 276 -3.40 -6.15 18.34
CA ASP A 276 -3.70 -5.75 19.71
C ASP A 276 -5.20 -5.46 19.90
N ASN A 277 -5.94 -5.25 18.81
CA ASN A 277 -7.40 -5.08 18.79
C ASN A 277 -8.16 -6.29 18.22
N ASP A 278 -7.49 -7.44 18.03
CA ASP A 278 -8.09 -8.70 17.52
C ASP A 278 -8.80 -8.55 16.15
N ILE A 279 -8.24 -7.72 15.27
CA ILE A 279 -8.72 -7.52 13.89
C ILE A 279 -7.62 -7.79 12.87
N TRP A 280 -7.95 -8.43 11.75
CA TRP A 280 -7.05 -8.73 10.65
C TRP A 280 -7.72 -8.43 9.32
N ILE A 281 -7.49 -7.21 8.83
CA ILE A 281 -8.19 -6.69 7.65
C ILE A 281 -7.24 -6.56 6.47
N SER A 282 -7.74 -6.77 5.27
CA SER A 282 -7.05 -6.33 4.05
C SER A 282 -7.45 -4.89 3.74
N VAL A 283 -6.45 -4.02 3.54
CA VAL A 283 -6.64 -2.63 3.08
C VAL A 283 -6.50 -2.49 1.56
N ALA A 284 -6.58 -3.62 0.84
CA ALA A 284 -6.70 -3.66 -0.62
C ALA A 284 -8.04 -3.09 -1.06
#